data_AF-A0A087D5R9-F1
#
_entry.id   AF-A0A087D5R9-F1
#
_cell.length_a   1.000
_cell.length_b   1.000
_cell.length_c   1.000
_cell.angle_alpha   90.00
_cell.angle_beta   90.00
_cell.angle_gamma   90.00
#
_symmetry.space_group_name_H-M   'P 1'
#
loop_
_entity.id
_entity.type
_entity.pdbx_description
1 polymer ?
#
loop_
_entity_poly.entity_id
_entity_poly.type
_entity_poly.pdbx_seq_one_letter_code
_entity_poly.pdbx_strand_id
1 'polypeptide(L)'
;MPQSMQVVRGNLAANPDYFPARANEDGSESRAFLRATVYEDRPRIRQQDGTWADNPAGPVKTTVKFWGTAAEILHGCDFRQGDSVVATGRQGDPDAYISDKDGKAYARPVVIGDSMQIDAIATQRRRQAAERKRHNEQQRSDMDQPIASRGEYWGDGVPRTFGGEPYDPLSGNPVTMPADPADPNVIAGQPRSEFSQGNAF
;
A
#
# COMPACT_ATOMS: atom_id res chain seq x y z
N MET A 1 36.09 29.78 -3.09
CA MET A 1 34.85 29.47 -3.82
C MET A 1 33.72 29.39 -2.81
N PRO A 2 32.54 30.00 -3.04
CA PRO A 2 31.41 29.89 -2.11
C PRO A 2 30.97 28.42 -2.04
N GLN A 3 30.81 27.88 -0.83
CA GLN A 3 30.29 26.53 -0.64
C GLN A 3 28.82 26.50 -1.07
N SER A 4 28.47 25.56 -1.96
CA SER A 4 27.12 25.43 -2.47
C SER A 4 26.16 25.04 -1.35
N MET A 5 25.12 25.86 -1.15
CA MET A 5 24.01 25.52 -0.28
C MET A 5 23.18 24.43 -0.94
N GLN A 6 22.83 23.41 -0.16
CA GLN A 6 22.07 22.24 -0.59
C GLN A 6 20.83 22.05 0.26
N VAL A 7 19.78 21.55 -0.39
CA VAL A 7 18.53 21.15 0.25
C VAL A 7 18.33 19.67 -0.04
N VAL A 8 18.23 18.87 1.01
CA VAL A 8 18.00 17.44 0.95
C VAL A 8 16.58 17.18 1.41
N ARG A 9 15.76 16.58 0.56
CA ARG A 9 14.38 16.17 0.90
C ARG A 9 14.22 14.69 0.67
N GLY A 10 13.64 14.01 1.64
CA GLY A 10 13.44 12.57 1.54
C GLY A 10 13.02 11.95 2.85
N ASN A 11 13.25 10.65 2.98
CA ASN A 11 12.90 9.91 4.20
C ASN A 11 14.13 9.52 4.99
N LEU A 12 14.02 9.55 6.31
CA LEU A 12 15.06 8.99 7.17
C LEU A 12 15.21 7.49 6.93
N ALA A 13 16.41 7.09 6.53
CA ALA A 13 16.77 5.71 6.24
C ALA A 13 16.87 4.85 7.51
N ALA A 14 17.23 5.48 8.62
CA ALA A 14 17.35 4.91 9.96
C ALA A 14 17.14 6.04 10.99
N ASN A 15 16.98 5.68 12.26
CA ASN A 15 16.98 6.66 13.34
C ASN A 15 18.31 7.43 13.33
N PRO A 16 18.31 8.76 13.56
CA PRO A 16 19.55 9.52 13.61
C PRO A 16 20.47 9.06 14.74
N ASP A 17 21.76 8.92 14.44
CA ASP A 17 22.78 8.58 15.43
C ASP A 17 23.24 9.86 16.13
N TYR A 18 23.10 9.94 17.46
CA TYR A 18 23.57 11.07 18.27
C TYR A 18 24.77 10.69 19.12
N PHE A 19 25.76 11.59 19.15
CA PHE A 19 26.96 11.49 19.93
C PHE A 19 27.09 12.77 20.77
N PRO A 20 27.00 12.69 22.10
CA PRO A 20 27.07 13.86 22.96
C PRO A 20 28.48 14.46 22.97
N ALA A 21 28.58 15.74 23.34
CA ALA A 21 29.87 16.37 23.58
C ALA A 21 30.61 15.64 24.70
N ARG A 22 31.92 15.40 24.52
CA ARG A 22 32.76 14.71 25.50
C ARG A 22 34.13 15.37 25.55
N ALA A 23 34.67 15.53 26.77
CA ALA A 23 36.08 15.82 26.95
C ALA A 23 36.87 14.53 26.69
N ASN A 24 37.79 14.58 25.73
CA ASN A 24 38.67 13.46 25.41
C ASN A 24 39.85 13.44 26.40
N GLU A 25 40.48 12.28 26.55
CA GLU A 25 41.65 12.08 27.43
C GLU A 25 42.84 12.99 27.05
N ASP A 26 42.89 13.44 25.80
CA ASP A 26 43.91 14.34 25.23
C ASP A 26 43.62 15.84 25.51
N GLY A 27 42.66 16.14 26.40
CA GLY A 27 42.25 17.50 26.76
C GLY A 27 41.47 18.25 25.67
N SER A 28 41.17 17.62 24.54
CA SER A 28 40.32 18.18 23.48
C SER A 28 38.83 17.94 23.77
N GLU A 29 37.99 18.94 23.51
CA GLU A 29 36.54 18.79 23.62
C GLU A 29 35.94 18.36 22.27
N SER A 30 35.37 17.16 22.23
CA SER A 30 34.52 16.72 21.13
C SER A 30 33.19 17.44 21.23
N ARG A 31 32.80 18.15 20.16
CA ARG A 31 31.47 18.77 20.04
C ARG A 31 30.40 17.71 19.86
N ALA A 32 29.17 18.01 20.28
CA ALA A 32 28.02 17.18 19.98
C ALA A 32 27.91 16.94 18.46
N PHE A 33 27.52 15.74 18.06
CA PHE A 33 27.45 15.32 16.68
C PHE A 33 26.19 14.49 16.45
N LEU A 34 25.46 14.78 15.37
CA LEU A 34 24.29 14.00 14.96
C LEU A 34 24.41 13.64 13.49
N ARG A 35 24.20 12.36 13.17
CA ARG A 35 24.24 11.83 11.81
C ARG A 35 22.88 11.30 11.42
N ALA A 36 22.30 11.87 10.37
CA ALA A 36 21.08 11.37 9.75
C ALA A 36 21.39 10.84 8.34
N THR A 37 20.81 9.71 7.98
CA THR A 37 20.86 9.21 6.60
C THR A 37 19.50 9.42 5.97
N VAL A 38 19.44 10.13 4.84
CA VAL A 38 18.21 10.45 4.12
C VAL A 38 18.22 9.73 2.78
N TYR A 39 17.14 9.01 2.50
CA TYR A 39 16.80 8.55 1.15
C TYR A 39 16.13 9.69 0.42
N GLU A 40 16.85 10.33 -0.50
CA GLU A 40 16.26 11.36 -1.35
C GLU A 40 15.22 10.73 -2.27
N ASP A 41 14.05 11.37 -2.30
CA ASP A 41 12.98 11.00 -3.22
C ASP A 41 13.43 11.36 -4.64
N ARG A 42 13.89 10.36 -5.39
CA ARG A 42 14.13 10.56 -6.83
C ARG A 42 12.79 10.64 -7.55
N PRO A 43 12.58 11.65 -8.42
CA PRO A 43 11.40 11.67 -9.26
C PRO A 43 11.36 10.41 -10.11
N ARG A 44 10.16 9.81 -10.22
CA ARG A 44 9.89 8.72 -11.17
C ARG A 44 10.32 9.20 -12.56
N ILE A 45 10.92 8.33 -13.35
CA ILE A 45 11.34 8.67 -14.71
C ILE A 45 10.16 8.37 -15.63
N ARG A 46 9.77 9.36 -16.44
CA ARG A 46 8.83 9.12 -17.53
C ARG A 46 9.56 8.38 -18.64
N GLN A 47 9.12 7.15 -18.88
CA GLN A 47 9.63 6.31 -19.95
C GLN A 47 9.17 6.84 -21.32
N GLN A 48 9.83 6.40 -22.39
CA GLN A 48 9.49 6.80 -23.77
C GLN A 48 8.07 6.38 -24.17
N ASP A 49 7.55 5.31 -23.56
CA ASP A 49 6.17 4.83 -23.70
C ASP A 49 5.13 5.70 -22.93
N GLY A 50 5.60 6.74 -22.23
CA GLY A 50 4.77 7.66 -21.45
C GLY A 50 4.43 7.16 -20.04
N THR A 51 4.82 5.94 -19.66
CA THR A 51 4.61 5.39 -18.32
C THR A 51 5.61 5.96 -17.32
N TRP A 52 5.27 5.94 -16.03
CA TRP A 52 6.19 6.34 -14.96
C TRP A 52 6.83 5.09 -14.35
N ALA A 53 8.15 4.99 -14.45
CA ALA A 53 8.91 3.95 -13.76
C ALA A 53 9.72 4.54 -12.62
N ASP A 54 9.98 3.73 -11.60
CA ASP A 54 10.94 4.09 -10.57
C ASP A 54 12.34 4.13 -11.20
N ASN A 55 13.16 5.05 -10.71
CA ASN A 55 14.52 5.19 -11.23
C ASN A 55 15.31 3.90 -10.94
N PRO A 56 15.86 3.21 -11.95
CA PRO A 56 16.59 1.96 -11.76
C PRO A 56 17.88 2.13 -10.93
N ALA A 57 18.40 3.36 -10.82
CA ALA A 57 19.53 3.68 -9.94
C ALA A 57 19.17 3.67 -8.44
N GLY A 58 17.89 3.52 -8.10
CA GLY A 58 17.40 3.50 -6.72
C GLY A 58 17.44 4.88 -6.04
N PRO A 59 17.02 4.95 -4.76
CA PRO A 59 17.04 6.18 -3.99
C PRO A 59 18.48 6.60 -3.65
N VAL A 60 18.77 7.90 -3.68
CA VAL A 60 20.09 8.41 -3.26
C VAL A 60 20.16 8.38 -1.75
N LYS A 61 21.21 7.77 -1.22
CA LYS A 61 21.53 7.84 0.21
C LYS A 61 22.42 9.05 0.45
N THR A 62 21.89 10.06 1.11
CA THR A 62 22.63 11.26 1.49
C THR A 62 22.79 11.30 2.99
N THR A 63 24.03 11.50 3.46
CA THR A 63 24.30 11.62 4.89
C THR A 63 24.32 13.08 5.29
N VAL A 64 23.43 13.48 6.17
CA VAL A 64 23.41 14.82 6.74
C VAL A 64 24.03 14.77 8.12
N LYS A 65 25.07 15.58 8.32
CA LYS A 65 25.86 15.65 9.55
C LYS A 65 25.63 17.00 10.22
N PHE A 66 25.35 17.01 11.51
CA PHE A 66 25.13 18.21 12.31
C PHE A 66 26.13 18.24 13.46
N TRP A 67 26.53 19.43 13.89
CA TRP A 67 27.49 19.64 14.98
C TRP A 67 27.00 20.66 16.00
N GLY A 68 27.50 20.53 17.23
CA GLY A 68 27.24 21.47 18.33
C GLY A 68 25.75 21.63 18.62
N THR A 69 25.31 22.88 18.76
CA THR A 69 23.94 23.23 19.12
C THR A 69 22.90 22.66 18.16
N ALA A 70 23.18 22.59 16.85
CA ALA A 70 22.25 22.00 15.89
C ALA A 70 22.02 20.50 16.18
N ALA A 71 23.07 19.77 16.53
CA ALA A 71 22.96 18.36 16.90
C ALA A 71 22.18 18.17 18.21
N GLU A 72 22.38 19.04 19.19
CA GLU A 72 21.67 19.01 20.48
C GLU A 72 20.16 19.28 20.31
N ILE A 73 19.80 20.31 19.54
CA ILE A 73 18.39 20.64 19.26
C ILE A 73 17.71 19.48 18.51
N LEU A 74 18.36 18.95 17.48
CA LEU A 74 17.80 17.89 16.65
C LEU A 74 17.71 16.55 17.39
N HIS A 75 18.59 16.28 18.35
CA HIS A 75 18.48 15.10 19.20
C HIS A 75 17.24 15.13 20.09
N GLY A 76 16.83 16.31 20.57
CA GLY A 76 15.59 16.49 21.34
C GLY A 76 14.32 16.38 20.50
N CYS A 77 14.43 16.35 19.17
CA CYS A 77 13.31 16.17 18.27
C CYS A 77 13.01 14.69 18.03
N ASP A 78 11.73 14.34 17.95
CA ASP A 78 11.26 12.97 17.78
C ASP A 78 11.33 12.51 16.30
N PHE A 79 12.56 12.34 15.81
CA PHE A 79 12.83 11.81 14.47
C PHE A 79 12.90 10.28 14.48
N ARG A 80 12.13 9.64 13.60
CA ARG A 80 12.15 8.19 13.42
C ARG A 80 12.44 7.80 11.99
N GLN A 81 12.96 6.58 11.83
CA GLN A 81 13.08 5.93 10.53
C GLN A 81 11.76 5.99 9.76
N GLY A 82 11.83 6.38 8.49
CA GLY A 82 10.67 6.52 7.61
C GLY A 82 10.03 7.90 7.61
N ASP A 83 10.33 8.76 8.58
CA ASP A 83 9.81 10.13 8.60
C ASP A 83 10.30 10.93 7.40
N SER A 84 9.38 11.69 6.80
CA SER A 84 9.74 12.64 5.74
C SER A 84 10.39 13.86 6.35
N VAL A 85 11.57 14.21 5.86
CA VAL A 85 12.38 15.32 6.36
C VAL A 85 12.87 16.21 5.22
N VAL A 86 13.07 17.48 5.55
CA VAL A 86 13.83 18.44 4.75
C VAL A 86 15.00 18.91 5.60
N ALA A 87 16.21 18.77 5.07
CA ALA A 87 17.42 19.31 5.66
C ALA A 87 18.04 20.36 4.72
N THR A 88 18.64 21.38 5.31
CA THR A 88 19.40 22.40 4.60
C THR A 88 20.82 22.44 5.13
N GLY A 89 21.78 22.74 4.27
CA GLY A 89 23.17 22.76 4.65
C GLY A 89 24.10 23.09 3.51
N ARG A 90 25.37 22.79 3.70
CA ARG A 90 26.42 22.95 2.67
C ARG A 90 26.94 21.58 2.24
N GLN A 91 27.37 21.48 0.98
CA GLN A 91 28.06 20.28 0.52
C GLN A 91 29.31 20.02 1.38
N GLY A 92 29.37 18.84 1.99
CA GLY A 92 30.54 18.32 2.69
C GLY A 92 31.33 17.36 1.83
N ASP A 93 32.46 16.90 2.36
CA ASP A 93 33.26 15.88 1.69
C ASP A 93 32.49 14.56 1.63
N PRO A 94 32.38 13.94 0.42
CA PRO A 94 31.66 12.69 0.26
C PRO A 94 32.34 11.59 1.08
N ASP A 95 31.52 10.73 1.67
CA ASP A 95 31.99 9.63 2.51
C ASP A 95 32.18 8.39 1.65
N ALA A 96 33.41 7.88 1.60
CA ALA A 96 33.78 6.70 0.84
C ALA A 96 33.83 5.49 1.78
N TYR A 97 33.16 4.41 1.39
CA TYR A 97 33.08 3.19 2.19
C TYR A 97 33.15 1.96 1.31
N ILE A 98 33.66 0.87 1.86
CA ILE A 98 33.59 -0.45 1.23
C ILE A 98 32.26 -1.08 1.65
N SER A 99 31.49 -1.55 0.69
CA SER A 99 30.22 -2.22 0.97
C SER A 99 30.48 -3.67 1.39
N ASP A 100 29.96 -4.04 2.56
CA ASP A 100 30.09 -5.42 3.08
C ASP A 100 29.39 -6.46 2.20
N LYS A 101 28.42 -6.03 1.38
CA LYS A 101 27.62 -6.93 0.53
C LYS A 101 28.40 -7.45 -0.67
N ASP A 102 29.27 -6.63 -1.25
CA ASP A 102 29.92 -6.90 -2.54
C ASP A 102 31.42 -6.55 -2.56
N GLY A 103 31.97 -6.04 -1.46
CA GLY A 103 33.39 -5.72 -1.31
C GLY A 103 33.87 -4.53 -2.15
N LYS A 104 32.96 -3.78 -2.77
CA LYS A 104 33.30 -2.67 -3.67
C LYS A 104 33.31 -1.34 -2.93
N ALA A 105 34.15 -0.42 -3.41
CA ALA A 105 34.17 0.96 -2.92
C ALA A 105 32.97 1.73 -3.49
N TYR A 106 32.26 2.40 -2.58
CA TYR A 106 31.16 3.30 -2.87
C TYR A 106 31.42 4.66 -2.24
N ALA A 107 30.84 5.70 -2.82
CA ALA A 107 30.81 7.03 -2.23
C ALA A 107 29.36 7.45 -2.01
N ARG A 108 29.10 8.14 -0.90
CA ARG A 108 27.81 8.78 -0.64
C ARG A 108 28.00 10.29 -0.51
N PRO A 109 27.07 11.10 -1.05
CA PRO A 109 27.07 12.54 -0.79
C PRO A 109 26.86 12.80 0.70
N VAL A 110 27.57 13.81 1.20
CA VAL A 110 27.46 14.29 2.58
C VAL A 110 27.07 15.76 2.57
N VAL A 111 26.12 16.12 3.42
CA VAL A 111 25.72 17.50 3.65
C VAL A 111 26.06 17.87 5.09
N ILE A 112 26.75 18.99 5.25
CA ILE A 112 26.99 19.66 6.52
C ILE A 112 25.72 20.44 6.83
N GLY A 113 24.85 19.87 7.66
CA GLY A 113 23.52 20.38 7.93
C GLY A 113 23.53 21.58 8.87
N ASP A 114 22.75 22.59 8.51
CA ASP A 114 22.46 23.76 9.33
C ASP A 114 21.11 23.59 10.06
N SER A 115 20.11 23.01 9.39
CA SER A 115 18.80 22.69 9.99
C SER A 115 18.14 21.48 9.35
N MET A 116 17.23 20.83 10.09
CA MET A 116 16.38 19.73 9.61
C MET A 116 15.02 19.78 10.27
N GLN A 117 13.98 19.51 9.48
CA GLN A 117 12.58 19.54 9.91
C GLN A 117 11.78 18.42 9.27
N ILE A 118 10.65 18.06 9.89
CA ILE A 118 9.67 17.14 9.29
C ILE A 118 9.00 17.82 8.09
N ASP A 119 8.97 17.14 6.95
CA ASP A 119 8.18 17.53 5.80
C ASP A 119 6.71 17.18 6.05
N ALA A 120 5.99 18.12 6.67
CA ALA A 120 4.58 17.96 6.99
C ALA A 120 3.72 17.74 5.74
N ILE A 121 4.08 18.35 4.60
CA ILE A 121 3.33 18.25 3.35
C ILE A 121 3.49 16.84 2.77
N ALA A 122 4.73 16.34 2.69
CA ALA A 122 4.99 14.97 2.22
C ALA A 122 4.31 13.93 3.13
N THR A 123 4.39 14.13 4.44
CA THR A 123 3.74 13.26 5.43
C THR A 123 2.22 13.21 5.24
N GLN A 124 1.58 14.37 5.09
CA GLN A 124 0.13 14.46 4.88
C GLN A 124 -0.30 13.79 3.55
N ARG A 125 0.44 14.02 2.47
CA ARG A 125 0.17 13.40 1.16
C ARG A 125 0.24 11.87 1.23
N ARG A 126 1.20 11.32 1.97
CA ARG A 126 1.30 9.87 2.17
C ARG A 126 0.15 9.29 2.98
N ARG A 127 -0.27 9.97 4.05
CA ARG A 127 -1.45 9.57 4.83
C ARG A 127 -2.71 9.50 3.96
N GLN A 128 -2.97 10.55 3.18
CA GLN A 128 -4.11 10.59 2.24
C GLN A 128 -4.04 9.48 1.19
N ALA A 129 -2.85 9.19 0.64
CA ALA A 129 -2.67 8.13 -0.33
C ALA A 129 -2.91 6.74 0.28
N ALA A 130 -2.48 6.50 1.52
CA ALA A 130 -2.71 5.26 2.24
C ALA A 130 -4.20 5.06 2.57
N GLU A 131 -4.90 6.10 2.99
CA GLU A 131 -6.35 6.07 3.23
C GLU A 131 -7.14 5.76 1.94
N ARG A 132 -6.78 6.39 0.81
CA ARG A 132 -7.40 6.09 -0.49
C ARG A 132 -7.21 4.64 -0.91
N LYS A 133 -6.02 4.07 -0.69
CA LYS A 133 -5.76 2.65 -0.98
C LYS A 133 -6.64 1.74 -0.13
N ARG A 134 -6.71 1.99 1.18
CA ARG A 134 -7.58 1.23 2.09
C ARG A 134 -9.05 1.31 1.70
N HIS A 135 -9.53 2.50 1.36
CA HIS A 135 -10.91 2.68 0.89
C HIS A 135 -11.19 1.91 -0.41
N ASN A 136 -10.25 1.94 -1.37
CA ASN A 136 -10.39 1.20 -2.62
C ASN A 136 -10.32 -0.34 -2.42
N GLU A 137 -9.51 -0.81 -1.48
CA GLU A 137 -9.46 -2.23 -1.09
C GLU A 137 -10.76 -2.67 -0.42
N GLN A 138 -11.32 -1.86 0.48
CA GLN A 138 -12.60 -2.12 1.13
C GLN A 138 -13.75 -2.16 0.11
N GLN A 139 -13.78 -1.23 -0.84
CA GLN A 139 -14.77 -1.24 -1.91
C GLN A 139 -14.66 -2.49 -2.78
N ARG A 140 -13.44 -2.96 -3.07
CA ARG A 140 -13.24 -4.22 -3.81
C ARG A 140 -13.72 -5.43 -3.01
N SER A 141 -13.42 -5.50 -1.72
CA SER A 141 -13.92 -6.59 -0.87
C SER A 141 -15.44 -6.59 -0.73
N ASP A 142 -16.07 -5.42 -0.71
CA ASP A 142 -17.54 -5.30 -0.64
C ASP A 142 -18.21 -5.69 -1.98
N MET A 143 -17.53 -5.49 -3.11
CA MET A 143 -18.00 -5.89 -4.44
C MET A 143 -17.73 -7.36 -4.76
N ASP A 144 -16.70 -7.97 -4.15
CA ASP A 144 -16.34 -9.39 -4.28
C ASP A 144 -17.07 -10.30 -3.26
N GLN A 145 -17.92 -9.74 -2.39
CA GLN A 145 -18.79 -10.56 -1.54
C GLN A 145 -19.82 -11.32 -2.40
N PRO A 146 -19.95 -12.65 -2.27
CA PRO A 146 -21.03 -13.36 -2.94
C PRO A 146 -22.37 -12.78 -2.49
N ILE A 147 -23.28 -12.59 -3.44
CA ILE A 147 -24.63 -12.01 -3.24
C ILE A 147 -25.39 -12.66 -2.06
N ALA A 148 -25.01 -13.88 -1.67
CA ALA A 148 -25.54 -14.60 -0.51
C ALA A 148 -25.27 -13.96 0.87
N SER A 149 -24.28 -13.08 1.01
CA SER A 149 -23.90 -12.50 2.31
C SER A 149 -24.47 -11.09 2.56
N ARG A 150 -24.96 -10.43 1.50
CA ARG A 150 -25.68 -9.16 1.60
C ARG A 150 -27.10 -9.54 2.01
N GLY A 151 -27.38 -9.55 3.32
CA GLY A 151 -28.57 -10.11 3.97
C GLY A 151 -29.95 -9.61 3.49
N GLU A 152 -30.25 -9.75 2.21
CA GLU A 152 -31.59 -9.82 1.67
C GLU A 152 -32.07 -11.26 1.85
N TYR A 153 -32.29 -11.65 3.11
CA TYR A 153 -33.39 -12.56 3.39
C TYR A 153 -34.65 -11.78 3.02
N TRP A 154 -35.07 -11.88 1.76
CA TRP A 154 -36.46 -11.64 1.43
C TRP A 154 -37.22 -12.70 2.21
N GLY A 155 -37.86 -12.23 3.29
CA GLY A 155 -38.66 -13.04 4.18
C GLY A 155 -39.59 -13.94 3.39
N ASP A 156 -39.81 -15.10 3.98
CA ASP A 156 -40.75 -16.13 3.56
C ASP A 156 -40.14 -17.05 2.50
N GLY A 157 -39.61 -18.19 2.96
CA GLY A 157 -38.98 -19.25 2.17
C GLY A 157 -39.94 -19.95 1.20
N VAL A 158 -40.49 -19.20 0.25
CA VAL A 158 -41.35 -19.69 -0.81
C VAL A 158 -40.60 -19.52 -2.13
N PRO A 159 -40.36 -20.60 -2.89
CA PRO A 159 -39.69 -20.49 -4.19
C PRO A 159 -40.53 -19.65 -5.15
N ARG A 160 -39.89 -18.69 -5.82
CA ARG A 160 -40.56 -17.83 -6.80
C ARG A 160 -41.04 -18.68 -7.98
N THR A 161 -42.35 -18.71 -8.17
CA THR A 161 -42.99 -19.15 -9.41
C THR A 161 -43.12 -17.94 -10.35
N PHE A 162 -42.89 -18.11 -11.65
CA PHE A 162 -43.31 -17.15 -12.66
C PHE A 162 -44.51 -17.74 -13.38
N GLY A 163 -45.70 -17.21 -13.09
CA GLY A 163 -46.96 -17.77 -13.62
C GLY A 163 -47.49 -19.02 -12.87
N GLY A 164 -46.91 -19.40 -11.73
CA GLY A 164 -47.44 -20.47 -10.87
C GLY A 164 -46.64 -21.79 -10.86
N GLU A 165 -45.59 -21.95 -11.68
CA GLU A 165 -44.75 -23.17 -11.66
C GLU A 165 -43.29 -22.89 -11.27
N PRO A 166 -42.62 -23.84 -10.57
CA PRO A 166 -41.21 -23.73 -10.18
C PRO A 166 -40.27 -23.89 -11.37
N TYR A 167 -39.22 -23.05 -11.41
CA TYR A 167 -38.31 -22.88 -12.54
C TYR A 167 -36.84 -23.12 -12.12
N ASP A 168 -36.05 -23.81 -12.94
CA ASP A 168 -34.61 -24.03 -12.72
C ASP A 168 -33.76 -23.05 -13.56
N PRO A 169 -32.97 -22.17 -12.93
CA PRO A 169 -32.24 -21.11 -13.62
C PRO A 169 -31.01 -21.57 -14.43
N LEU A 170 -30.61 -22.85 -14.37
CA LEU A 170 -29.46 -23.36 -15.15
C LEU A 170 -29.84 -23.93 -16.52
N SER A 171 -31.09 -24.39 -16.70
CA SER A 171 -31.50 -25.17 -17.88
C SER A 171 -32.59 -24.50 -18.74
N GLY A 172 -33.26 -23.46 -18.22
CA GLY A 172 -34.24 -22.69 -18.99
C GLY A 172 -35.59 -23.37 -19.21
N ASN A 173 -35.83 -24.54 -18.60
CA ASN A 173 -37.04 -25.34 -18.76
C ASN A 173 -37.80 -25.48 -17.42
N PRO A 174 -39.13 -25.67 -17.43
CA PRO A 174 -39.90 -25.96 -16.21
C PRO A 174 -39.48 -27.32 -15.62
N VAL A 175 -39.39 -27.37 -14.30
CA VAL A 175 -38.95 -28.58 -13.58
C VAL A 175 -40.15 -29.47 -13.34
N THR A 176 -40.22 -30.63 -14.02
CA THR A 176 -41.15 -31.69 -13.62
C THR A 176 -40.62 -32.37 -12.36
N MET A 177 -41.33 -32.21 -11.24
CA MET A 177 -40.98 -32.92 -10.01
C MET A 177 -41.20 -34.44 -10.19
N PRO A 178 -40.26 -35.30 -9.75
CA PRO A 178 -40.52 -36.73 -9.62
C PRO A 178 -41.52 -36.95 -8.48
N ALA A 179 -42.52 -37.80 -8.71
CA ALA A 179 -43.54 -38.13 -7.71
C ALA A 179 -42.90 -38.75 -6.45
N ASP A 180 -43.24 -38.20 -5.29
CA ASP A 180 -42.87 -38.72 -3.97
C ASP A 180 -43.65 -40.03 -3.68
N PRO A 181 -42.99 -41.16 -3.38
CA PRO A 181 -43.64 -42.47 -3.20
C PRO A 181 -44.36 -42.67 -1.85
N ALA A 182 -44.74 -41.62 -1.11
CA ALA A 182 -45.19 -41.74 0.29
C ALA A 182 -46.59 -41.18 0.63
N ASP A 183 -47.58 -41.23 -0.27
CA ASP A 183 -48.99 -40.93 0.10
C ASP A 183 -49.96 -42.08 -0.25
N PRO A 184 -50.48 -42.83 0.74
CA PRO A 184 -51.39 -43.94 0.53
C PRO A 184 -52.85 -43.49 0.72
N ASN A 185 -53.42 -42.69 -0.19
CA ASN A 185 -54.87 -42.64 -0.42
C ASN A 185 -55.28 -41.63 -1.51
N VAL A 186 -55.30 -42.06 -2.78
CA VAL A 186 -56.41 -41.69 -3.68
C VAL A 186 -56.71 -42.89 -4.59
N ILE A 187 -57.72 -43.66 -4.21
CA ILE A 187 -58.42 -44.59 -5.10
C ILE A 187 -59.48 -43.78 -5.86
N ALA A 188 -59.36 -43.76 -7.19
CA ALA A 188 -60.41 -43.70 -8.22
C ALA A 188 -59.74 -43.13 -9.49
N GLY A 189 -59.79 -43.70 -10.67
CA GLY A 189 -60.71 -44.68 -11.21
C GLY A 189 -60.81 -44.40 -12.71
N GLN A 190 -60.03 -45.17 -13.48
CA GLN A 190 -60.23 -45.49 -14.90
C GLN A 190 -59.99 -44.46 -16.02
N PRO A 191 -59.61 -44.96 -17.22
CA PRO A 191 -59.07 -44.17 -18.32
C PRO A 191 -60.18 -43.68 -19.27
N ARG A 192 -59.97 -42.55 -19.93
CA ARG A 192 -60.71 -42.21 -21.16
C ARG A 192 -59.78 -42.23 -22.36
N SER A 193 -59.86 -43.34 -23.06
CA SER A 193 -59.58 -43.51 -24.48
C SER A 193 -60.58 -42.75 -25.35
N GLU A 194 -60.11 -42.04 -26.38
CA GLU A 194 -60.75 -41.79 -27.70
C GLU A 194 -59.73 -40.99 -28.56
N PHE A 195 -58.94 -41.61 -29.45
CA PHE A 195 -59.17 -41.99 -30.87
C PHE A 195 -59.14 -40.84 -31.91
N SER A 196 -58.43 -41.13 -33.02
CA SER A 196 -58.42 -40.49 -34.37
C SER A 196 -57.68 -39.16 -34.54
N GLN A 197 -56.80 -38.90 -35.51
CA GLN A 197 -56.29 -39.52 -36.76
C GLN A 197 -54.88 -38.90 -36.98
N GLY A 198 -53.87 -39.50 -37.61
CA GLY A 198 -53.90 -40.17 -38.91
C GLY A 198 -53.59 -39.18 -40.05
N ASN A 199 -52.29 -38.95 -40.32
CA ASN A 199 -51.64 -38.52 -41.57
C ASN A 199 -52.09 -37.28 -42.39
N ALA A 200 -51.07 -36.45 -42.67
CA ALA A 200 -50.61 -35.96 -43.98
C ALA A 200 -51.62 -35.71 -45.11
N PHE A 201 -51.64 -34.46 -45.58
CA PHE A 201 -51.35 -34.10 -46.98
C PHE A 201 -50.45 -32.86 -47.00
#